data_AF-A0ABD7WN25-F1
#
_entry.id   AF-A0ABD7WN25-F1
#
_cell.length_a   1.000
_cell.length_b   1.000
_cell.length_c   1.000
_cell.angle_alpha   90.00
_cell.angle_beta   90.00
_cell.angle_gamma   90.00
#
_symmetry.space_group_name_H-M   'P 1'
#
loop_
_entity.id
_entity.type
_entity.pdbx_description
1 polymer ?
#
loop_
_entity_poly.entity_id
_entity_poly.type
_entity_poly.pdbx_seq_one_letter_code
_entity_poly.pdbx_strand_id
1 'polypeptide(L)' 'MVLCLLPLILGYGENPLPEMTSLAEAHGIRLFSLPTVGREVDAFSFMFDGVPYIAVDTSKTAERVRFDIAHGMGI' A
#
# COMPACT_ATOMS: atom_id res chain seq x y z
N MET A 1 -11.73 -11.10 5.07
CA MET A 1 -11.74 -12.28 4.18
C MET A 1 -11.02 -12.05 2.86
N VAL A 2 -11.04 -10.86 2.24
CA VAL A 2 -10.28 -10.57 1.00
C VAL A 2 -8.75 -10.67 1.20
N LEU A 3 -8.22 -10.19 2.35
CA LEU A 3 -6.78 -10.21 2.63
C LEU A 3 -6.11 -11.60 2.62
N CYS A 4 -6.86 -12.67 2.88
CA CYS A 4 -6.30 -14.03 2.97
C CYS A 4 -5.96 -14.63 1.59
N LEU A 5 -6.56 -14.11 0.51
CA LEU A 5 -6.39 -14.62 -0.85
C LEU A 5 -5.36 -13.83 -1.66
N LEU A 6 -4.93 -12.66 -1.17
CA LEU A 6 -3.93 -11.83 -1.83
C LEU A 6 -2.61 -12.54 -2.18
N PRO A 7 -2.01 -13.41 -1.31
CA PRO A 7 -0.77 -14.08 -1.69
C PRO A 7 -0.95 -15.04 -2.87
N LEU A 8 -2.13 -15.64 -3.05
CA LEU A 8 -2.44 -16.43 -4.24
C LEU A 8 -2.53 -15.55 -5.49
N ILE A 9 -3.22 -14.41 -5.40
CA ILE A 9 -3.41 -13.47 -6.53
C ILE A 9 -2.08 -12.86 -7.00
N LEU A 10 -1.17 -12.60 -6.06
CA LEU A 10 0.15 -12.01 -6.31
C LEU A 10 1.24 -13.04 -6.64
N GLY A 11 0.94 -14.35 -6.63
CA GLY A 11 1.89 -15.41 -6.96
C GLY A 11 2.82 -15.85 -5.82
N TYR A 12 2.54 -15.44 -4.58
CA TYR A 12 3.22 -15.93 -3.36
C TYR A 12 2.68 -17.29 -2.88
N GLY A 13 1.53 -17.73 -3.38
CA GLY A 13 0.94 -19.03 -3.02
C GLY A 13 0.48 -19.06 -1.57
N GLU A 14 0.86 -20.11 -0.84
CA GLU A 14 0.60 -20.26 0.61
C GLU A 14 1.64 -19.51 1.48
N ASN A 15 2.63 -18.86 0.87
CA ASN A 15 3.62 -18.10 1.62
C ASN A 15 2.99 -16.82 2.20
N PRO A 16 3.44 -16.37 3.38
CA PRO A 16 3.02 -15.08 3.90
C PRO A 16 3.35 -13.97 2.90
N LEU A 17 2.44 -13.00 2.79
CA LEU A 17 2.72 -11.79 2.01
C LEU A 17 3.97 -11.10 2.57
N PRO A 18 4.85 -10.57 1.70
CA PRO A 18 5.91 -9.69 2.14
C PRO A 18 5.32 -8.43 2.79
N GLU A 19 6.17 -7.68 3.46
CA GLU A 19 5.78 -6.38 4.01
C GLU A 19 5.28 -5.46 2.85
N MET A 20 4.13 -4.81 3.05
CA MET A 20 3.39 -4.14 1.98
C MET A 20 4.15 -2.98 1.35
N THR A 21 4.99 -2.28 2.11
CA THR A 21 5.87 -1.22 1.59
C THR A 21 6.85 -1.80 0.59
N SER A 22 7.51 -2.89 0.97
CA SER A 22 8.48 -3.60 0.11
C SER A 22 7.82 -4.15 -1.15
N LEU A 23 6.59 -4.67 -1.03
CA LEU A 23 5.82 -5.16 -2.18
C LEU A 23 5.49 -4.03 -3.18
N ALA A 24 5.05 -2.87 -2.68
CA ALA A 24 4.75 -1.72 -3.51
C ALA A 24 6.00 -1.19 -4.22
N GLU A 25 7.12 -1.06 -3.49
CA GLU A 25 8.40 -0.62 -4.05
C GLU A 25 8.92 -1.58 -5.13
N ALA A 26 8.74 -2.90 -4.95
CA ALA A 26 9.09 -3.90 -5.95
C ALA A 26 8.26 -3.77 -7.24
N HIS A 27 7.05 -3.21 -7.18
CA HIS A 27 6.21 -2.89 -8.33
C HIS A 27 6.50 -1.49 -8.92
N GLY A 28 7.55 -0.80 -8.44
CA GLY A 28 7.94 0.52 -8.90
C GLY A 28 7.11 1.67 -8.32
N ILE A 29 6.31 1.41 -7.29
CA ILE A 29 5.48 2.41 -6.62
C ILE A 29 6.28 3.08 -5.50
N ARG A 30 6.26 4.41 -5.47
CA ARG A 30 6.91 5.18 -4.40
C ARG A 30 5.94 5.49 -3.28
N LEU A 31 6.31 5.16 -2.05
CA LEU A 31 5.49 5.39 -0.86
C LEU A 31 5.96 6.61 -0.06
N PHE A 32 5.00 7.38 0.44
CA PHE A 32 5.25 8.52 1.32
C PHE A 32 4.30 8.51 2.52
N SER A 33 4.77 9.00 3.66
CA SER A 33 3.91 9.22 4.82
C SER A 33 3.25 10.60 4.75
N LEU A 34 1.97 10.67 5.10
CA LEU A 34 1.27 11.93 5.15
C LEU A 34 1.71 12.77 6.36
N PRO A 35 2.04 14.06 6.15
CA PRO A 35 2.28 14.97 7.27
C PRO A 35 0.96 15.19 8.04
N THR A 36 1.06 15.66 9.28
CA THR A 36 -0.10 15.81 10.19
C THR A 36 -1.24 16.65 9.59
N VAL A 37 -0.92 17.61 8.72
CA VAL A 37 -1.88 18.50 8.04
C VAL A 37 -2.69 17.78 6.95
N GLY A 38 -2.22 16.64 6.45
CA GLY A 38 -2.84 15.88 5.36
C GLY A 38 -3.63 14.64 5.80
N ARG A 39 -3.84 14.42 7.12
CA ARG A 39 -4.46 13.20 7.66
C ARG A 39 -6.00 13.16 7.62
N GLU A 40 -6.63 14.12 6.96
CA GLU A 40 -8.08 14.06 6.68
C GLU A 40 -8.41 12.96 5.67
N VAL A 41 -7.41 12.52 4.89
CA VAL A 41 -7.49 11.36 3.99
C VAL A 41 -6.62 10.22 4.53
N ASP A 42 -7.12 8.98 4.43
CA ASP A 42 -6.39 7.79 4.91
C ASP A 42 -5.21 7.44 3.99
N ALA A 43 -5.41 7.52 2.68
CA ALA A 43 -4.36 7.43 1.67
C ALA A 43 -4.84 8.03 0.33
N PHE A 44 -3.90 8.42 -0.54
CA PHE A 44 -4.18 8.77 -1.93
C PHE A 44 -3.03 8.38 -2.86
N SER A 45 -3.33 8.22 -4.14
CA SER A 45 -2.34 7.90 -5.18
C SER A 45 -2.31 8.94 -6.29
N PHE A 46 -1.15 9.09 -6.92
CA PHE A 46 -0.97 10.00 -8.06
C PHE A 46 0.18 9.53 -8.96
N MET A 47 0.18 9.99 -10.21
CA MET A 47 1.28 9.78 -11.15
C MET A 47 2.15 11.03 -11.19
N PHE A 48 3.46 10.88 -11.09
CA PHE A 48 4.42 11.97 -11.26
C PHE A 48 5.61 11.48 -12.08
N ASP A 49 5.88 12.16 -13.20
CA ASP A 49 6.96 11.83 -14.13
C ASP A 49 6.96 10.34 -14.58
N GLY A 50 5.76 9.82 -14.86
CA GLY A 50 5.58 8.41 -15.27
C GLY A 50 5.72 7.39 -14.13
N VAL A 51 6.00 7.83 -12.90
CA VAL A 51 6.14 6.95 -11.72
C VAL A 51 4.87 7.05 -10.87
N PRO A 52 4.32 5.91 -10.39
CA PRO A 52 3.21 5.90 -9.45
C PRO A 52 3.66 6.20 -8.02
N TYR A 53 2.88 7.01 -7.32
CA TYR A 53 3.07 7.41 -5.93
C TYR A 53 1.84 7.04 -5.11
N ILE A 54 2.06 6.59 -3.88
CA ILE A 54 1.01 6.41 -2.87
C ILE A 54 1.45 7.16 -1.60
N ALA A 55 0.60 8.06 -1.11
CA ALA A 55 0.78 8.71 0.18
C ALA A 55 -0.20 8.11 1.20
N VAL A 56 0.29 7.68 2.36
CA VAL A 56 -0.49 6.94 3.37
C VAL A 56 -0.36 7.59 4.75
N ASP A 57 -1.45 7.63 5.52
CA ASP A 57 -1.42 8.05 6.92
C ASP A 57 -0.85 6.95 7.82
N THR A 58 0.44 7.05 8.13
CA THR A 58 1.14 6.10 9.00
C THR A 58 0.81 6.25 10.49
N SER A 59 -0.09 7.17 10.88
CA SER A 59 -0.56 7.28 12.27
C SER A 59 -1.68 6.30 12.62
N LYS A 60 -2.27 5.65 11.60
CA LYS A 60 -3.28 4.61 11.77
C LYS A 60 -2.64 3.29 12.22
N THR A 61 -3.46 2.30 12.57
CA THR A 61 -2.95 0.98 12.96
C THR A 61 -2.20 0.33 11.79
N ALA A 62 -1.27 -0.57 12.11
CA ALA A 62 -0.47 -1.24 11.09
C ALA A 62 -1.34 -2.06 10.11
N GLU A 63 -2.47 -2.62 10.58
CA GLU A 63 -3.45 -3.30 9.73
C GLU A 63 -4.09 -2.34 8.73
N ARG A 64 -4.44 -1.14 9.18
CA ARG A 64 -5.07 -0.13 8.33
C ARG A 64 -4.08 0.40 7.28
N VAL A 65 -2.86 0.71 7.69
CA VAL A 65 -1.79 1.13 6.78
C VAL A 65 -1.54 0.08 5.69
N ARG A 66 -1.42 -1.20 6.06
CA ARG A 66 -1.26 -2.30 5.09
C ARG A 66 -2.44 -2.40 4.13
N PHE A 67 -3.67 -2.21 4.61
CA PHE A 67 -4.87 -2.22 3.79
C PHE A 67 -4.90 -1.04 2.82
N ASP A 68 -4.54 0.16 3.27
CA ASP A 68 -4.56 1.37 2.45
C ASP A 68 -3.48 1.30 1.35
N ILE A 69 -2.31 0.70 1.62
CA ILE A 69 -1.30 0.41 0.59
C ILE A 69 -1.86 -0.59 -0.44
N ALA A 70 -2.47 -1.71 0.01
CA ALA A 70 -3.07 -2.69 -0.90
C ALA A 70 -4.14 -2.05 -1.80
N HIS A 71 -5.01 -1.24 -1.21
CA HIS A 71 -6.00 -0.47 -1.94
C HIS A 71 -5.38 0.45 -3.00
N GLY A 72 -4.32 1.19 -2.64
CA GLY A 72 -3.60 2.06 -3.57
C GLY A 72 -2.88 1.31 -4.70
N MET A 73 -2.53 0.04 -4.48
CA MET A 73 -1.98 -0.87 -5.48
C MET A 73 -3.06 -1.54 -6.36
N GLY A 74 -4.34 -1.44 -6.00
CA GLY A 74 -5.46 -2.03 -6.73
C GLY A 74 -5.65 -3.54 -6.51
N ILE A 75 -5.23 -4.05 -5.34
CA ILE A 75 -5.26 -5.48 -4.97
C ILE A 75 -6.06 -5.76 -3.69
#